data_AF-X0ST88-F1
#
_entry.id   AF-X0ST88-F1
#
_cell.length_a   1.000
_cell.length_b   1.000
_cell.length_c   1.000
_cell.angle_alpha   90.00
_cell.angle_beta   90.00
_cell.angle_gamma   90.00
#
_symmetry.space_group_name_H-M   'P 1'
#
loop_
_entity.id
_entity.type
_entity.pdbx_description
1 polymer ?
#
loop_
_entity_poly.entity_id
_entity_poly.type
_entity_poly.pdbx_seq_one_letter_code
_entity_poly.pdbx_strand_id
1 'polypeptide(L)'
;MSNTAGSGRTTRRRFQSHSDVDPHAYDRARNLPKLLPLWPLEIVTSKTADHAGLLARLRKALRAERQRGVNGHWTYDLARHAQLLRAYRAEAAAYLRTTARSRRRAYEDQPLSKERAGPTSP
;
A
#
# COMPACT_ATOMS: atom_id res chain seq x y z
N MET A 1 62.93 0.70 17.63
CA MET A 1 62.27 1.48 16.54
C MET A 1 60.79 1.15 16.60
N SER A 2 59.99 2.06 17.15
CA SER A 2 58.55 1.87 17.41
C SER A 2 57.74 2.37 16.22
N ASN A 3 56.89 1.54 15.62
CA ASN A 3 55.94 2.00 14.61
C ASN A 3 54.49 1.70 14.98
N THR A 4 53.77 2.79 15.16
CA THR A 4 52.32 2.95 15.21
C THR A 4 51.67 2.53 13.88
N ALA A 5 50.63 1.70 13.94
CA ALA A 5 49.61 1.58 12.91
C ALA A 5 48.31 1.21 13.65
N GLY A 6 47.33 2.10 13.76
CA GLY A 6 46.47 2.47 12.65
C GLY A 6 45.10 1.84 12.92
N SER A 7 44.38 2.37 13.90
CA SER A 7 43.03 1.96 14.28
C SER A 7 42.07 2.19 13.10
N GLY A 8 41.87 1.16 12.27
CA GLY A 8 40.84 1.11 11.23
C GLY A 8 39.45 1.13 11.86
N ARG A 9 38.92 2.32 12.13
CA ARG A 9 37.55 2.51 12.59
C ARG A 9 36.62 2.28 11.40
N THR A 10 36.25 1.02 11.18
CA THR A 10 35.19 0.63 10.25
C THR A 10 33.88 1.30 10.66
N THR A 11 33.53 2.41 10.01
CA THR A 11 32.21 3.01 10.12
C THR A 11 31.24 2.13 9.34
N ARG A 12 30.61 1.20 10.06
CA ARG A 12 29.45 0.46 9.54
C ARG A 12 28.34 1.48 9.31
N ARG A 13 28.28 2.07 8.11
CA ARG A 13 27.22 3.01 7.72
C ARG A 13 25.90 2.25 7.80
N ARG A 14 25.19 2.44 8.92
CA ARG A 14 23.85 1.91 9.13
C ARG A 14 23.00 2.48 8.00
N PHE A 15 22.65 1.66 7.01
CA PHE A 15 21.67 2.04 6.01
C PHE A 15 20.40 2.38 6.79
N GLN A 16 20.09 3.68 6.86
CA GLN A 16 18.86 4.15 7.48
C GLN A 16 17.72 3.48 6.72
N SER A 17 17.03 2.58 7.41
CA SER A 17 15.82 1.94 6.95
C SER A 17 14.80 3.04 6.65
N HIS A 18 14.62 3.37 5.36
CA HIS A 18 13.62 4.31 4.85
C HIS A 18 12.17 3.82 5.05
N SER A 19 11.93 2.95 6.02
CA SER A 19 10.62 2.37 6.33
C SER A 19 9.77 3.24 7.24
N ASP A 20 10.26 4.40 7.69
CA ASP A 20 9.41 5.48 8.19
C ASP A 20 8.72 6.15 7.00
N VAL A 21 7.83 5.40 6.36
CA VAL A 21 6.85 5.96 5.44
C VAL A 21 5.98 6.85 6.29
N ASP A 22 6.27 8.16 6.27
CA ASP A 22 5.43 9.16 6.92
C ASP A 22 3.96 8.88 6.58
N PRO A 23 3.12 8.53 7.58
CA PRO A 23 1.70 8.25 7.35
C PRO A 23 0.95 9.48 6.80
N HIS A 24 1.56 10.67 6.87
CA HIS A 24 1.04 11.92 6.28
C HIS A 24 1.49 12.19 4.84
N ALA A 25 2.37 11.38 4.27
CA ALA A 25 2.96 11.70 2.97
C ALA A 25 2.16 11.19 1.76
N TYR A 26 0.96 10.66 1.97
CA TYR A 26 -0.01 10.39 0.90
C TYR A 26 -1.37 10.98 1.24
N ASP A 27 -1.72 12.05 0.54
CA ASP A 27 -3.04 12.66 0.55
C ASP A 27 -3.75 12.27 -0.76
N ARG A 28 -4.78 11.44 -0.62
CA ARG A 28 -5.59 10.93 -1.74
C ARG A 28 -6.14 12.07 -2.61
N ALA A 29 -6.67 13.15 -2.03
CA ALA A 29 -7.27 14.25 -2.80
C ALA A 29 -6.22 15.02 -3.62
N ARG A 30 -5.03 15.20 -3.05
CA ARG A 30 -3.94 15.95 -3.68
C ARG A 30 -3.11 15.13 -4.67
N ASN A 31 -2.91 13.84 -4.37
CA ASN A 31 -1.97 13.00 -5.12
C ASN A 31 -2.62 12.25 -6.28
N LEU A 32 -3.83 11.68 -6.11
CA LEU A 32 -4.45 10.84 -7.13
C LEU A 32 -4.74 11.53 -8.47
N PRO A 33 -5.25 12.78 -8.51
CA PRO A 33 -5.50 13.48 -9.77
C PRO A 33 -4.26 13.65 -10.65
N LYS A 34 -3.06 13.67 -10.05
CA LYS A 34 -1.78 13.79 -10.77
C LYS A 34 -1.33 12.47 -11.37
N LEU A 35 -1.83 11.35 -10.84
CA LEU A 35 -1.37 10.00 -11.17
C LEU A 35 -2.33 9.28 -12.11
N LEU A 36 -3.63 9.48 -11.93
CA LEU A 36 -4.69 8.84 -12.69
C LEU A 36 -5.69 9.88 -13.20
N PRO A 37 -6.23 9.70 -14.42
CA PRO A 37 -7.35 10.50 -14.90
C PRO A 37 -8.61 10.05 -14.15
N LEU A 38 -8.95 10.75 -13.07
CA LEU A 38 -10.08 10.49 -12.19
C LEU A 38 -11.01 11.69 -12.16
N TRP A 39 -12.32 11.43 -12.11
CA TRP A 39 -13.31 12.44 -11.79
C TRP A 39 -13.29 12.74 -10.28
N PRO A 40 -13.66 13.96 -9.85
CA PRO A 40 -13.67 14.33 -8.43
C PRO A 40 -14.43 13.34 -7.55
N LEU A 41 -15.57 12.84 -8.02
CA LEU A 41 -16.39 11.87 -7.29
C LEU A 41 -15.69 10.52 -7.07
N GLU A 42 -14.83 10.10 -8.01
CA GLU A 42 -14.09 8.84 -7.89
C GLU A 42 -13.01 8.90 -6.80
N ILE A 43 -12.54 10.11 -6.47
CA ILE A 43 -11.52 10.33 -5.45
C ILE A 43 -12.08 10.13 -4.04
N VAL A 44 -13.34 10.53 -3.80
CA VAL A 44 -13.98 10.52 -2.47
C VAL A 44 -14.47 9.10 -2.11
N THR A 45 -13.85 8.05 -2.64
CA THR A 45 -14.34 6.67 -2.58
C THR A 45 -14.80 6.25 -1.18
N SER A 46 -16.09 5.99 -1.01
CA SER A 46 -16.69 5.59 0.28
C SER A 46 -17.00 4.10 0.37
N LYS A 47 -17.25 3.44 -0.77
CA LYS A 47 -17.58 2.01 -0.83
C LYS A 47 -16.34 1.15 -1.06
N THR A 48 -16.38 -0.07 -0.52
CA THR A 48 -15.32 -1.07 -0.67
C THR A 48 -15.14 -1.52 -2.13
N ALA A 49 -16.22 -1.70 -2.88
CA ALA A 49 -16.17 -2.10 -4.29
C ALA A 49 -15.44 -1.05 -5.16
N ASP A 50 -15.80 0.22 -4.97
CA ASP A 50 -15.18 1.34 -5.69
C ASP A 50 -13.67 1.44 -5.37
N HIS A 51 -13.28 1.14 -4.12
CA HIS A 51 -11.88 1.13 -3.71
C HIS A 51 -11.09 0.00 -4.39
N ALA A 52 -11.68 -1.19 -4.56
CA ALA A 52 -11.04 -2.27 -5.33
C ALA A 52 -10.79 -1.87 -6.79
N GLY A 53 -11.75 -1.16 -7.41
CA GLY A 53 -11.60 -0.60 -8.75
C GLY A 53 -10.45 0.42 -8.85
N LEU A 54 -10.32 1.30 -7.85
CA LEU A 54 -9.22 2.24 -7.76
C LEU A 54 -7.84 1.54 -7.69
N LEU A 55 -7.72 0.50 -6.85
CA LEU A 55 -6.50 -0.31 -6.76
C LEU A 55 -6.13 -0.97 -8.09
N ALA A 56 -7.13 -1.48 -8.82
CA ALA A 56 -6.92 -2.06 -10.14
C ALA A 56 -6.36 -1.03 -11.14
N ARG A 57 -6.86 0.20 -11.12
CA ARG A 57 -6.36 1.31 -11.96
C ARG A 57 -4.93 1.69 -11.61
N LEU A 58 -4.60 1.82 -10.32
CA LEU A 58 -3.24 2.08 -9.85
C LEU A 58 -2.28 0.98 -10.30
N ARG A 59 -2.67 -0.29 -10.18
CA ARG A 59 -1.87 -1.43 -10.63
C ARG A 59 -1.63 -1.41 -12.14
N LYS A 60 -2.65 -1.07 -12.93
CA LYS A 60 -2.54 -0.93 -14.39
C LYS A 60 -1.56 0.19 -14.76
N ALA A 61 -1.66 1.34 -14.11
CA ALA A 61 -0.76 2.47 -14.33
C ALA A 61 0.70 2.13 -13.94
N LEU A 62 0.92 1.47 -12.80
CA LEU A 62 2.24 1.00 -12.38
C LEU A 62 2.87 0.05 -13.39
N ARG A 63 2.08 -0.91 -13.90
CA ARG A 63 2.55 -1.86 -14.91
C ARG A 63 2.95 -1.15 -16.21
N ALA A 64 2.14 -0.19 -16.67
CA ALA A 64 2.44 0.59 -17.86
C ALA A 64 3.74 1.41 -17.67
N GLU A 65 3.91 2.07 -16.52
CA GLU A 65 5.13 2.84 -16.22
C GLU A 65 6.37 1.94 -16.16
N ARG A 66 6.26 0.78 -15.50
CA ARG A 66 7.35 -0.19 -15.45
C ARG A 66 7.72 -0.70 -16.83
N GLN A 67 6.73 -0.97 -17.69
CA GLN A 67 6.99 -1.44 -19.05
C GLN A 67 7.71 -0.38 -19.88
N ARG A 68 7.34 0.90 -19.74
CA ARG A 68 8.10 2.01 -20.36
C ARG A 68 9.56 2.00 -19.92
N GLY A 69 9.83 1.89 -18.62
CA GLY A 69 11.19 1.85 -18.09
C GLY A 69 12.00 0.64 -18.59
N VAL A 70 11.40 -0.55 -18.62
CA VAL A 70 12.05 -1.77 -19.15
C VAL A 70 12.38 -1.64 -20.64
N ASN A 71 11.52 -0.98 -21.41
CA ASN A 71 11.73 -0.79 -22.84
C ASN A 71 12.68 0.39 -23.17
N GLY A 72 13.22 1.09 -22.17
CA GLY A 72 13.99 2.32 -22.38
C GLY A 72 13.17 3.43 -23.03
N HIS A 73 11.84 3.40 -22.88
CA HIS A 73 10.95 4.35 -23.53
C HIS A 73 11.18 5.75 -22.95
N TRP A 74 11.34 6.75 -23.82
CA TRP A 74 11.71 8.12 -23.43
C TRP A 74 10.72 8.80 -22.47
N THR A 75 9.44 8.41 -22.49
CA THR A 75 8.43 8.91 -21.53
C THR A 75 8.44 8.21 -20.17
N TYR A 76 9.38 7.30 -19.92
CA TYR A 76 9.52 6.70 -18.60
C TYR A 76 9.89 7.78 -17.58
N ASP A 77 9.09 7.88 -16.52
CA ASP A 77 9.32 8.81 -15.44
C ASP A 77 9.46 8.05 -14.11
N LEU A 78 10.69 8.06 -13.56
CA LEU A 78 11.04 7.41 -12.29
C LEU A 78 10.30 8.07 -11.10
N ALA A 79 10.14 9.39 -11.12
CA ALA A 79 9.44 10.11 -10.05
C ALA A 79 7.95 9.74 -10.05
N ARG A 80 7.33 9.72 -11.23
CA ARG A 80 5.97 9.23 -11.41
C ARG A 80 5.81 7.78 -10.96
N HIS A 81 6.77 6.91 -11.31
CA HIS A 81 6.76 5.51 -10.86
C HIS A 81 6.78 5.39 -9.33
N ALA A 82 7.64 6.15 -8.65
CA ALA A 82 7.73 6.16 -7.19
C ALA A 82 6.43 6.69 -6.53
N GLN A 83 5.82 7.73 -7.11
CA GLN A 83 4.54 8.28 -6.63
C GLN A 83 3.38 7.29 -6.79
N LEU A 84 3.30 6.61 -7.95
CA LEU A 84 2.33 5.53 -8.17
C LEU A 84 2.49 4.39 -7.16
N LEU A 85 3.73 4.02 -6.85
CA LEU A 85 4.01 2.95 -5.89
C LEU A 85 3.62 3.34 -4.47
N ARG A 86 3.92 4.58 -4.06
CA ARG A 86 3.51 5.13 -2.77
C ARG A 86 1.99 5.17 -2.63
N ALA A 87 1.28 5.68 -3.64
CA ALA A 87 -0.18 5.72 -3.67
C ALA A 87 -0.79 4.31 -3.57
N TYR A 88 -0.31 3.37 -4.40
CA TYR A 88 -0.80 1.99 -4.37
C TYR A 88 -0.64 1.32 -3.00
N ARG A 89 0.52 1.48 -2.35
CA ARG A 89 0.77 0.89 -1.03
C ARG A 89 -0.15 1.48 0.03
N ALA A 90 -0.33 2.80 0.04
CA ALA A 90 -1.21 3.47 0.99
C ALA A 90 -2.67 3.03 0.82
N GLU A 91 -3.15 2.98 -0.43
CA GLU A 91 -4.51 2.55 -0.75
C GLU A 91 -4.73 1.07 -0.44
N ALA A 92 -3.76 0.19 -0.76
CA ALA A 92 -3.87 -1.23 -0.46
C ALA A 92 -3.99 -1.47 1.05
N ALA A 93 -3.18 -0.76 1.85
CA ALA A 93 -3.26 -0.84 3.31
C ALA A 93 -4.61 -0.31 3.83
N ALA A 94 -5.13 0.79 3.27
CA ALA A 94 -6.44 1.32 3.62
C ALA A 94 -7.57 0.34 3.28
N TYR A 95 -7.53 -0.27 2.10
CA TYR A 95 -8.50 -1.28 1.66
C TYR A 95 -8.53 -2.50 2.58
N LEU A 96 -7.36 -3.02 3.00
CA LEU A 96 -7.26 -4.14 3.93
C LEU A 96 -7.86 -3.79 5.30
N ARG A 97 -7.61 -2.57 5.82
CA ARG A 97 -8.21 -2.11 7.08
C ARG A 97 -9.74 -2.04 6.99
N THR A 98 -10.26 -1.48 5.91
CA THR A 98 -11.72 -1.35 5.71
C THR A 98 -12.38 -2.71 5.57
N THR A 99 -11.83 -3.60 4.74
CA THR A 99 -12.40 -4.95 4.54
C THR A 99 -12.32 -5.81 5.80
N ALA A 100 -11.23 -5.74 6.57
CA ALA A 100 -11.14 -6.41 7.86
C ALA A 100 -12.19 -5.89 8.86
N ARG A 101 -12.43 -4.57 8.91
CA ARG A 101 -13.46 -3.96 9.75
C ARG A 101 -14.87 -4.39 9.34
N SER A 102 -15.18 -4.35 8.05
CA SER A 102 -16.47 -4.82 7.52
C SER A 102 -16.71 -6.29 7.84
N ARG A 103 -15.68 -7.14 7.70
CA ARG A 103 -15.78 -8.57 8.01
C ARG A 103 -15.99 -8.84 9.51
N ARG A 104 -15.34 -8.08 10.39
CA ARG A 104 -15.55 -8.18 11.84
C ARG A 104 -16.99 -7.83 12.23
N ARG A 105 -17.50 -6.69 11.73
CA ARG A 105 -18.90 -6.29 11.98
C ARG A 105 -19.90 -7.34 11.50
N ALA A 106 -19.69 -7.89 10.30
CA ALA A 106 -20.56 -8.95 9.78
C ALA A 106 -20.57 -10.23 10.65
N TYR A 107 -19.48 -10.51 11.37
CA TYR A 107 -19.40 -11.61 12.34
C TYR A 107 -20.04 -11.27 13.68
N GLU A 108 -19.90 -10.01 14.15
CA GLU A 108 -20.51 -9.52 15.38
C GLU A 108 -22.04 -9.42 15.29
N ASP A 109 -22.57 -9.02 14.12
CA ASP A 109 -24.00 -8.92 13.86
C ASP A 109 -24.66 -10.29 13.54
N GLN A 110 -23.88 -11.38 13.51
CA GLN A 110 -24.40 -12.72 13.31
C GLN A 110 -24.94 -13.26 14.66
N PRO A 111 -26.27 -13.44 14.84
CA PRO A 111 -26.79 -13.96 16.10
C PRO A 111 -26.28 -15.38 16.29
N LEU A 112 -25.90 -15.69 17.54
CA LEU A 112 -25.41 -16.95 18.09
C LEU A 112 -26.38 -18.12 17.83
N SER A 113 -26.59 -18.49 16.56
CA SER A 113 -27.49 -19.54 16.09
C SER A 113 -26.81 -20.91 16.12
N LYS A 114 -26.14 -21.17 17.24
CA LYS A 114 -25.73 -22.52 17.68
C LYS A 114 -26.12 -22.72 19.14
N GLU A 115 -27.40 -22.55 19.43
CA GLU A 115 -28.03 -23.45 20.39
C GLU A 115 -28.49 -24.71 19.66
N ARG A 116 -28.25 -25.85 20.33
CA ARG A 116 -28.69 -27.24 20.03
C ARG A 116 -27.84 -28.05 19.06
N ALA A 117 -26.82 -28.71 19.62
CA ALA A 117 -26.91 -30.14 19.94
C ALA A 117 -25.75 -30.55 20.85
N GLY A 118 -26.04 -30.68 22.16
CA GLY A 118 -25.23 -31.50 23.08
C GLY A 118 -25.40 -32.99 22.76
N PRO A 119 -24.57 -33.87 23.37
CA PRO A 119 -24.23 -35.18 22.82
C PRO A 119 -25.42 -36.15 22.85
N THR A 120 -25.78 -36.70 21.69
CA THR A 120 -26.64 -37.87 21.62
C THR A 120 -25.77 -39.10 21.92
N SER A 121 -25.80 -39.54 23.18
CA SER A 121 -25.21 -40.81 23.63
C SER A 121 -26.14 -41.98 23.26
N PRO A 122 -25.63 -43.10 22.78
CA PRO A 122 -26.18 -44.43 23.08
C PRO A 122 -25.49 -45.06 24.30
#